data_AF-A0AAN4LC22-F1
#
_entry.id   AF-A0AAN4LC22-F1
#
_cell.length_a   1.000
_cell.length_b   1.000
_cell.length_c   1.000
_cell.angle_alpha   90.00
_cell.angle_beta   90.00
_cell.angle_gamma   90.00
#
_symmetry.space_group_name_H-M   'P 1'
#
loop_
_entity.id
_entity.type
_entity.pdbx_description
1 polymer ?
#
loop_
_entity_poly.entity_id
_entity_poly.type
_entity_poly.pdbx_seq_one_letter_code
_entity_poly.pdbx_strand_id
1 'polypeptide(L)'
;MNSFSFGAESSAEKCLENMDRIFMGLEKKNIKVHPSCRFSIFRKNFEEFYSKVIVGDEESESFNLPGLLEGYRDYCELKLIYSSNKLMSGNILNSMDKNRTARDIQFQLSFAAHLELAGYSLIIQEPDFLIEKNGMIYSVAAKRLSGKSSVYNNIVKAEQQILNHSYPGFIALSVERLMDEKDFLLYLNDPDQGSEICYRLMYKLIASNFNSKHFVRNDQVRALLFSFSMGCIAPDLEPGYSSAFTYFSVKEPESKYGKEVEDFFSHYCITDEDFFSV
;
A
#
# COMPACT_ATOMS: atom_id res chain seq x y z
N MET A 1 -7.40 11.72 13.55
CA MET A 1 -6.64 10.94 12.56
C MET A 1 -6.57 9.51 13.05
N ASN A 2 -7.18 8.55 12.36
CA ASN A 2 -6.83 7.15 12.55
C ASN A 2 -5.94 6.75 11.38
N SER A 3 -4.65 7.06 11.53
CA SER A 3 -3.60 6.41 10.78
C SER A 3 -3.48 4.97 11.25
N PHE A 4 -3.44 4.02 10.33
CA PHE A 4 -2.86 2.72 10.65
C PHE A 4 -1.34 2.88 10.65
N SER A 5 -0.79 3.37 11.77
CA SER A 5 0.61 3.11 12.12
C SER A 5 0.70 1.62 12.41
N PHE A 6 1.03 0.83 11.39
CA PHE A 6 1.37 -0.57 11.62
C PHE A 6 2.67 -0.59 12.38
N GLY A 7 2.56 -1.04 13.62
CA GLY A 7 3.52 -0.82 14.70
C GLY A 7 4.96 -0.84 14.23
N ALA A 8 5.68 0.23 14.59
CA ALA A 8 7.09 0.14 14.82
C ALA A 8 7.32 -1.14 15.62
N GLU A 9 7.95 -2.13 15.00
CA GLU A 9 8.58 -3.16 15.78
C GLU A 9 9.54 -2.40 16.68
N SER A 10 9.28 -2.41 17.99
CA SER A 10 9.92 -1.50 18.94
C SER A 10 11.43 -1.75 19.15
N SER A 11 12.04 -2.48 18.21
CA SER A 11 13.47 -2.69 18.02
C SER A 11 13.70 -3.45 16.71
N ALA A 12 14.88 -3.24 16.11
CA ALA A 12 15.34 -4.02 14.97
C ALA A 12 15.43 -5.54 15.26
N GLU A 13 15.69 -5.94 16.51
CA GLU A 13 15.67 -7.35 16.94
C GLU A 13 14.30 -8.00 16.74
N LYS A 14 13.22 -7.31 17.14
CA LYS A 14 11.86 -7.81 16.95
C LYS A 14 11.51 -7.98 15.48
N CYS A 15 12.10 -7.18 14.60
CA CYS A 15 11.94 -7.32 13.16
C CYS A 15 12.52 -8.65 12.67
N LEU A 16 13.75 -8.97 13.07
CA LEU A 16 14.40 -10.24 12.75
C LEU A 16 13.61 -11.43 13.30
N GLU A 17 13.16 -11.37 14.56
CA GLU A 17 12.32 -12.42 15.16
C GLU A 17 11.03 -12.65 14.38
N ASN A 18 10.35 -11.58 13.95
CA ASN A 18 9.12 -11.69 13.19
C ASN A 18 9.37 -12.20 11.77
N MET A 19 10.48 -11.83 11.14
CA MET A 19 10.90 -12.43 9.87
C MET A 19 11.04 -13.95 10.05
N ASP A 20 11.74 -14.41 11.08
CA ASP A 20 11.90 -15.85 11.37
C ASP A 20 10.56 -16.55 11.57
N ARG A 21 9.63 -15.96 12.33
CA ARG A 21 8.28 -16.50 12.50
C ARG A 21 7.52 -16.64 11.18
N ILE A 22 7.64 -15.66 10.29
CA ILE A 22 7.03 -15.70 8.95
C ILE A 22 7.65 -16.83 8.13
N PHE A 23 8.99 -16.91 8.06
CA PHE A 23 9.69 -17.99 7.35
C PHE A 23 9.26 -19.37 7.86
N MET A 24 9.29 -19.59 9.18
CA MET A 24 8.92 -20.85 9.80
C MET A 24 7.48 -21.26 9.47
N GLY A 25 6.52 -20.33 9.47
CA GLY A 25 5.14 -20.70 9.15
C GLY A 25 4.86 -20.81 7.65
N LEU A 26 5.64 -20.16 6.77
CA LEU A 26 5.65 -20.46 5.34
C LEU A 26 6.15 -21.89 5.09
N GLU A 27 7.23 -22.30 5.76
CA GLU A 27 7.75 -23.67 5.68
C GLU A 27 6.73 -24.70 6.18
N LYS A 28 6.05 -24.43 7.31
CA LYS A 28 4.95 -25.29 7.81
C LYS A 28 3.81 -25.45 6.80
N LYS A 29 3.61 -24.46 5.93
CA LYS A 29 2.63 -24.49 4.83
C LYS A 29 3.19 -25.12 3.55
N ASN A 30 4.40 -25.69 3.58
CA ASN A 30 5.14 -26.22 2.42
C ASN A 30 5.43 -25.17 1.34
N ILE A 31 5.48 -23.88 1.70
CA ILE A 31 5.82 -22.80 0.78
C ILE A 31 7.34 -22.58 0.86
N LYS A 32 8.06 -22.92 -0.21
CA LYS A 32 9.50 -22.67 -0.30
C LYS A 32 9.78 -21.22 -0.64
N VAL A 33 10.52 -20.52 0.22
CA VAL A 33 11.01 -19.16 -0.06
C VAL A 33 12.36 -19.25 -0.76
N HIS A 34 12.44 -18.72 -1.99
CA HIS A 34 13.67 -18.76 -2.76
C HIS A 34 14.68 -17.75 -2.20
N PRO A 35 15.99 -18.08 -2.04
CA PRO A 35 16.99 -17.18 -1.46
C PRO A 35 17.16 -15.85 -2.19
N SER A 36 16.83 -15.81 -3.48
CA SER A 36 16.87 -14.60 -4.31
C SER A 36 15.54 -13.85 -4.39
N CYS A 37 14.52 -14.24 -3.62
CA CYS A 37 13.28 -13.47 -3.57
C CYS A 37 13.48 -12.19 -2.75
N ARG A 38 12.58 -11.21 -2.94
CA ARG A 38 12.63 -9.91 -2.25
C ARG A 38 12.75 -10.04 -0.74
N PHE A 39 11.97 -10.95 -0.17
CA PHE A 39 11.91 -11.16 1.27
C PHE A 39 13.24 -11.69 1.82
N SER A 40 13.87 -12.66 1.13
CA SER A 40 15.17 -13.20 1.52
C SER A 40 16.31 -12.19 1.32
N ILE A 41 16.30 -11.44 0.21
CA ILE A 41 17.30 -10.40 -0.01
C ILE A 41 17.12 -9.28 1.03
N PHE A 42 15.89 -8.90 1.38
CA PHE A 42 15.63 -7.86 2.36
C PHE A 42 16.10 -8.30 3.75
N ARG A 43 15.75 -9.52 4.17
CA ARG A 43 16.26 -10.10 5.42
C ARG A 43 17.79 -10.02 5.50
N LYS A 44 18.49 -10.45 4.45
CA LYS A 44 19.96 -10.40 4.41
C LYS A 44 20.47 -8.97 4.59
N ASN A 45 19.90 -8.02 3.85
CA ASN A 45 20.30 -6.61 3.94
C ASN A 45 19.99 -6.03 5.34
N PHE A 46 18.87 -6.43 5.95
CA PHE A 46 18.48 -5.99 7.28
C PHE A 46 19.41 -6.57 8.37
N GLU A 47 19.78 -7.84 8.28
CA GLU A 47 20.77 -8.47 9.17
C GLU A 47 22.14 -7.77 9.06
N GLU A 48 22.56 -7.43 7.85
CA GLU A 48 23.80 -6.68 7.61
C GLU A 48 23.73 -5.27 8.21
N PHE A 49 22.63 -4.54 7.98
CA PHE A 49 22.40 -3.22 8.58
C PHE A 49 22.39 -3.29 10.11
N TYR A 50 21.67 -4.24 10.69
CA TYR A 50 21.58 -4.42 12.13
C TYR A 50 22.96 -4.69 12.75
N SER A 51 23.71 -5.64 12.19
CA SER A 51 25.01 -6.04 12.74
C SER A 51 26.09 -4.96 12.61
N LYS A 52 26.10 -4.18 11.52
CA LYS A 52 27.15 -3.20 11.25
C LYS A 52 26.85 -1.80 11.78
N VAL A 53 25.59 -1.37 11.69
CA VAL A 53 25.19 0.02 11.97
C VAL A 53 24.51 0.15 13.33
N ILE A 54 23.63 -0.79 13.70
CA ILE A 54 22.91 -0.70 14.98
C ILE A 54 23.76 -1.25 16.14
N VAL A 55 24.38 -2.41 15.93
CA VAL A 55 25.24 -3.07 16.93
C VAL A 55 26.70 -2.68 16.78
N GLY A 56 27.13 -2.43 15.55
CA GLY A 56 28.49 -2.00 15.24
C GLY A 56 28.66 -0.48 15.27
N ASP A 57 29.81 -0.02 14.82
CA ASP A 57 30.19 1.40 14.77
C ASP A 57 30.22 1.95 13.33
N GLU A 58 29.63 1.25 12.34
CA GLU A 58 29.60 1.74 10.96
C GLU A 58 28.56 2.86 10.79
N GLU A 59 28.92 3.91 10.05
CA GLU A 59 27.99 5.00 9.71
C GLU A 59 26.89 4.51 8.75
N SER A 60 25.63 4.90 9.01
CA SER A 60 24.47 4.51 8.21
C SER A 60 24.54 4.97 6.75
N GLU A 61 25.29 6.04 6.46
CA GLU A 61 25.54 6.58 5.13
C GLU A 61 26.31 5.61 4.21
N SER A 62 27.05 4.65 4.81
CA SER A 62 27.72 3.59 4.08
C SER A 62 26.77 2.51 3.53
N PHE A 63 25.51 2.52 3.97
CA PHE A 63 24.51 1.52 3.63
C PHE A 63 23.53 2.02 2.57
N ASN A 64 22.99 1.11 1.74
CA ASN A 64 21.91 1.43 0.80
C ASN A 64 20.56 1.57 1.54
N LEU A 65 20.41 2.66 2.27
CA LEU A 65 19.23 2.96 3.06
C LEU A 65 17.92 3.01 2.24
N PRO A 66 17.86 3.59 1.03
CA PRO A 66 16.68 3.49 0.17
C PRO A 66 16.25 2.05 -0.08
N GLY A 67 17.21 1.17 -0.42
CA GLY A 67 16.92 -0.24 -0.66
C GLY A 67 16.47 -0.98 0.59
N LEU A 68 17.00 -0.62 1.76
CA LEU A 68 16.55 -1.15 3.03
C LEU A 68 15.10 -0.75 3.33
N LEU A 69 14.75 0.53 3.20
CA LEU A 69 13.41 1.05 3.49
C LEU A 69 12.36 0.56 2.49
N GLU A 70 12.69 0.45 1.21
CA GLU A 70 11.79 -0.21 0.25
C GLU A 70 11.57 -1.68 0.58
N GLY A 71 12.63 -2.39 0.99
CA GLY A 71 12.53 -3.76 1.48
C GLY A 71 11.70 -3.88 2.75
N TYR A 72 11.82 -2.93 3.68
CA TYR A 72 11.04 -2.87 4.91
C TYR A 72 9.55 -2.65 4.61
N ARG A 73 9.23 -1.75 3.67
CA ARG A 73 7.85 -1.57 3.18
C ARG A 73 7.27 -2.86 2.60
N ASP A 74 8.02 -3.51 1.69
CA ASP A 74 7.62 -4.78 1.10
C ASP A 74 7.43 -5.87 2.18
N TYR A 75 8.28 -5.89 3.21
CA TYR A 75 8.13 -6.76 4.38
C TYR A 75 6.84 -6.48 5.15
N CYS A 76 6.52 -5.23 5.45
CA CYS A 76 5.29 -4.84 6.15
C CYS A 76 4.04 -5.24 5.36
N GLU A 77 4.01 -4.98 4.05
CA GLU A 77 2.92 -5.42 3.17
C GLU A 77 2.80 -6.96 3.17
N LEU A 78 3.91 -7.68 3.05
CA LEU A 78 3.92 -9.14 3.09
C LEU A 78 3.51 -9.70 4.46
N LYS A 79 3.82 -9.01 5.56
CA LYS A 79 3.38 -9.37 6.91
C LYS A 79 1.86 -9.25 7.06
N LEU A 80 1.26 -8.17 6.53
CA LEU A 80 -0.20 -8.02 6.44
C LEU A 80 -0.82 -9.16 5.63
N ILE A 81 -0.17 -9.50 4.52
CA ILE A 81 -0.58 -10.58 3.63
C ILE A 81 -0.33 -11.95 4.22
N TYR A 82 0.68 -12.18 5.06
CA TYR A 82 1.07 -13.51 5.56
C TYR A 82 0.00 -14.17 6.44
N SER A 83 -0.95 -13.35 6.91
CA SER A 83 -2.29 -13.76 7.33
C SER A 83 -3.05 -14.61 6.27
N SER A 84 -2.59 -14.60 5.01
CA SER A 84 -3.17 -15.12 3.76
C SER A 84 -2.10 -15.81 2.87
N ASN A 85 -2.47 -16.92 2.21
CA ASN A 85 -1.54 -17.98 1.79
C ASN A 85 -0.80 -17.84 0.41
N LYS A 86 -0.72 -16.67 -0.28
CA LYS A 86 -0.49 -16.65 -1.76
C LYS A 86 0.72 -15.90 -2.39
N LEU A 87 1.72 -15.29 -1.70
CA LEU A 87 2.40 -14.08 -2.29
C LEU A 87 3.94 -13.89 -2.43
N MET A 88 4.81 -14.90 -2.42
CA MET A 88 6.25 -14.69 -2.14
C MET A 88 7.26 -14.50 -3.32
N SER A 89 7.00 -13.75 -4.41
CA SER A 89 7.98 -13.58 -5.55
C SER A 89 8.31 -12.11 -5.96
N GLY A 90 9.43 -11.82 -6.68
CA GLY A 90 9.83 -10.48 -7.24
C GLY A 90 11.26 -9.98 -6.90
N ASN A 91 11.63 -8.71 -7.25
CA ASN A 91 12.89 -8.00 -6.90
C ASN A 91 12.68 -6.85 -5.87
N ILE A 92 13.53 -6.61 -4.86
CA ILE A 92 13.26 -5.65 -3.76
C ILE A 92 12.90 -4.25 -4.27
N LEU A 93 13.73 -3.67 -5.13
CA LEU A 93 13.61 -2.26 -5.49
C LEU A 93 12.49 -2.00 -6.49
N ASN A 94 11.59 -1.06 -6.18
CA ASN A 94 10.38 -0.80 -6.96
C ASN A 94 10.66 -0.39 -8.39
N SER A 95 11.63 0.50 -8.53
CA SER A 95 12.10 1.05 -9.80
C SER A 95 12.75 -0.01 -10.69
N MET A 96 13.34 -1.06 -10.12
CA MET A 96 14.16 -2.05 -10.84
C MET A 96 13.48 -3.41 -11.07
N ASP A 97 12.23 -3.60 -10.65
CA ASP A 97 11.54 -4.87 -10.83
C ASP A 97 10.92 -5.02 -12.23
N LYS A 98 11.32 -6.08 -12.93
CA LYS A 98 10.73 -6.50 -14.20
C LYS A 98 9.50 -7.40 -14.01
N ASN A 99 9.34 -8.02 -12.84
CA ASN A 99 8.21 -8.89 -12.49
C ASN A 99 7.07 -8.08 -11.85
N ARG A 100 6.30 -7.40 -12.69
CA ARG A 100 5.16 -6.57 -12.27
C ARG A 100 4.04 -7.39 -11.64
N THR A 101 3.83 -8.63 -12.09
CA THR A 101 2.74 -9.49 -11.64
C THR A 101 2.76 -9.75 -10.14
N ALA A 102 3.92 -10.09 -9.56
CA ALA A 102 3.99 -10.37 -8.12
C ALA A 102 3.72 -9.13 -7.26
N ARG A 103 4.14 -7.97 -7.75
CA ARG A 103 3.95 -6.65 -7.14
C ARG A 103 2.51 -6.15 -7.22
N ASP A 104 1.84 -6.45 -8.32
CA ASP A 104 0.43 -6.10 -8.54
C ASP A 104 -0.47 -6.96 -7.63
N ILE A 105 -0.20 -8.27 -7.55
CA ILE A 105 -0.92 -9.17 -6.63
C ILE A 105 -0.63 -8.78 -5.16
N GLN A 106 0.59 -8.37 -4.83
CA GLN A 106 0.93 -7.88 -3.48
C GLN A 106 0.12 -6.64 -3.11
N PHE A 107 0.00 -5.67 -4.02
CA PHE A 107 -0.85 -4.50 -3.78
C PHE A 107 -2.31 -4.90 -3.59
N GLN A 108 -2.86 -5.74 -4.47
CA GLN A 108 -4.23 -6.24 -4.37
C GLN A 108 -4.52 -6.86 -2.99
N LEU A 109 -3.66 -7.77 -2.54
CA LEU A 109 -3.91 -8.52 -1.31
C LEU A 109 -3.58 -7.72 -0.05
N SER A 110 -2.57 -6.84 -0.06
CA SER A 110 -2.32 -5.92 1.06
C SER A 110 -3.47 -4.94 1.25
N PHE A 111 -4.00 -4.40 0.16
CA PHE A 111 -5.16 -3.52 0.19
C PHE A 111 -6.43 -4.24 0.68
N ALA A 112 -6.67 -5.48 0.22
CA ALA A 112 -7.76 -6.30 0.75
C ALA A 112 -7.59 -6.57 2.25
N ALA A 113 -6.39 -6.93 2.71
CA ALA A 113 -6.12 -7.14 4.14
C ALA A 113 -6.39 -5.87 4.98
N HIS A 114 -6.04 -4.69 4.46
CA HIS A 114 -6.35 -3.41 5.12
C HIS A 114 -7.85 -3.19 5.30
N LEU A 115 -8.66 -3.57 4.31
CA LEU A 115 -10.11 -3.48 4.42
C LEU A 115 -10.67 -4.53 5.39
N GLU A 116 -10.13 -5.75 5.39
CA GLU A 116 -10.53 -6.81 6.32
C GLU A 116 -10.30 -6.39 7.78
N LEU A 117 -9.12 -5.82 8.06
CA LEU A 117 -8.74 -5.31 9.37
C LEU A 117 -9.60 -4.14 9.85
N ALA A 118 -10.18 -3.39 8.92
CA ALA A 118 -11.16 -2.35 9.24
C ALA A 118 -12.59 -2.89 9.44
N GLY A 119 -12.77 -4.21 9.36
CA GLY A 119 -14.04 -4.88 9.62
C GLY A 119 -14.90 -5.14 8.38
N TYR A 120 -14.38 -4.98 7.16
CA TYR A 120 -15.13 -5.33 5.96
C TYR A 120 -15.10 -6.84 5.68
N SER A 121 -16.24 -7.37 5.22
CA SER A 121 -16.33 -8.73 4.71
C SER A 121 -15.88 -8.77 3.25
N LEU A 122 -14.95 -9.66 2.91
CA LEU A 122 -14.27 -9.68 1.60
C LEU A 122 -14.28 -11.07 0.97
N ILE A 123 -14.37 -11.11 -0.36
CA ILE A 123 -14.25 -12.34 -1.16
C ILE A 123 -13.19 -12.11 -2.24
N ILE A 124 -12.11 -12.89 -2.22
CA ILE A 124 -11.05 -12.81 -3.23
C ILE A 124 -11.50 -13.53 -4.51
N GLN A 125 -11.98 -12.75 -5.47
CA GLN A 125 -12.38 -13.18 -6.81
C GLN A 125 -12.31 -11.98 -7.78
N GLU A 126 -12.43 -12.22 -9.09
CA GLU A 126 -12.46 -11.15 -10.09
C GLU A 126 -13.57 -10.10 -9.77
N PRO A 127 -13.33 -8.80 -10.03
CA PRO A 127 -12.23 -8.24 -10.83
C PRO A 127 -10.86 -8.16 -10.14
N ASP A 128 -10.82 -8.18 -8.82
CA ASP A 128 -9.64 -8.41 -7.99
C ASP A 128 -10.10 -8.90 -6.60
N PHE A 129 -11.14 -8.27 -6.03
CA PHE A 129 -11.94 -8.82 -4.93
C PHE A 129 -13.31 -8.14 -4.85
N LEU A 130 -14.21 -8.71 -4.04
CA LEU A 130 -15.50 -8.13 -3.68
C LEU A 130 -15.53 -7.74 -2.21
N ILE A 131 -16.29 -6.69 -1.90
CA ILE A 131 -16.60 -6.26 -0.53
C ILE A 131 -18.10 -6.33 -0.31
N GLU A 132 -18.54 -6.89 0.82
CA GLU A 132 -19.92 -6.80 1.26
C GLU A 132 -20.06 -5.76 2.38
N LYS A 133 -21.00 -4.81 2.20
CA LYS A 133 -21.39 -3.86 3.24
C LYS A 133 -22.90 -3.67 3.22
N ASN A 134 -23.56 -3.83 4.37
CA ASN A 134 -25.01 -3.63 4.53
C ASN A 134 -25.86 -4.41 3.50
N GLY A 135 -25.45 -5.63 3.15
CA GLY A 135 -26.13 -6.48 2.16
C GLY A 135 -25.90 -6.08 0.69
N MET A 136 -25.04 -5.07 0.44
CA MET A 136 -24.63 -4.66 -0.90
C MET A 136 -23.23 -5.17 -1.21
N ILE A 137 -23.05 -5.67 -2.43
CA ILE A 137 -21.77 -6.16 -2.94
C ILE A 137 -21.12 -5.08 -3.82
N TYR A 138 -19.85 -4.83 -3.58
CA TYR A 138 -19.02 -3.90 -4.33
C TYR A 138 -17.85 -4.64 -4.96
N SER A 139 -17.64 -4.44 -6.26
CA SER A 139 -16.42 -4.88 -6.94
C SER A 139 -15.26 -3.95 -6.65
N VAL A 140 -14.06 -4.48 -6.43
CA VAL A 140 -12.85 -3.66 -6.38
C VAL A 140 -11.88 -4.13 -7.44
N ALA A 141 -11.44 -3.18 -8.26
CA ALA A 141 -10.35 -3.36 -9.21
C ALA A 141 -9.12 -2.61 -8.70
N ALA A 142 -8.11 -3.34 -8.24
CA ALA A 142 -6.86 -2.82 -7.72
C ALA A 142 -5.82 -2.69 -8.83
N LYS A 143 -5.19 -1.53 -8.95
CA LYS A 143 -4.12 -1.27 -9.91
C LYS A 143 -2.97 -0.55 -9.23
N ARG A 144 -1.78 -1.13 -9.37
CA ARG A 144 -0.55 -0.47 -8.99
C ARG A 144 -0.05 0.37 -10.16
N LEU A 145 0.09 1.68 -9.94
CA LEU A 145 0.59 2.54 -11.00
C LEU A 145 2.07 2.24 -11.24
N SER A 146 2.50 2.28 -12.50
CA SER A 146 3.90 2.05 -12.88
C SER A 146 4.67 3.34 -13.16
N GLY A 147 3.96 4.48 -13.12
CA GLY A 147 4.45 5.80 -13.46
C GLY A 147 3.35 6.65 -14.12
N LYS A 148 3.67 7.92 -14.38
CA LYS A 148 2.71 8.95 -14.83
C LYS A 148 1.96 8.57 -16.13
N SER A 149 2.67 7.99 -17.09
CA SER A 149 2.08 7.57 -18.38
C SER A 149 1.09 6.40 -18.27
N SER A 150 1.08 5.70 -17.13
CA SER A 150 0.23 4.53 -16.93
C SER A 150 -1.10 4.82 -16.23
N VAL A 151 -1.30 6.04 -15.72
CA VAL A 151 -2.50 6.43 -14.94
C VAL A 151 -3.78 6.16 -15.74
N TYR A 152 -3.93 6.81 -16.90
CA TYR A 152 -5.13 6.70 -17.73
C TYR A 152 -5.46 5.26 -18.11
N ASN A 153 -4.46 4.52 -18.62
CA ASN A 153 -4.67 3.14 -19.08
C ASN A 153 -5.04 2.17 -17.95
N ASN A 154 -4.54 2.39 -16.73
CA ASN A 154 -4.92 1.56 -15.58
C ASN A 154 -6.36 1.84 -15.13
N ILE A 155 -6.78 3.11 -15.12
CA ILE A 155 -8.15 3.48 -14.78
C ILE A 155 -9.12 2.87 -15.79
N VAL A 156 -8.88 3.02 -17.09
CA VAL A 156 -9.75 2.42 -18.14
C VAL A 156 -9.84 0.90 -18.00
N LYS A 157 -8.74 0.21 -17.68
CA LYS A 157 -8.76 -1.23 -17.46
C LYS A 157 -9.58 -1.61 -16.22
N ALA A 158 -9.43 -0.87 -15.14
CA ALA A 158 -10.19 -1.10 -13.90
C ALA A 158 -11.69 -0.82 -14.08
N GLU A 159 -12.04 0.24 -14.81
CA GLU A 159 -13.43 0.52 -15.22
C GLU A 159 -14.03 -0.66 -15.99
N GLN A 160 -13.30 -1.18 -17.00
CA GLN A 160 -13.77 -2.32 -17.78
C GLN A 160 -13.92 -3.60 -16.95
N GLN A 161 -13.02 -3.80 -15.99
CA GLN A 161 -13.11 -4.91 -15.04
C GLN A 161 -14.37 -4.83 -14.18
N ILE A 162 -14.70 -3.66 -13.62
CA ILE A 162 -15.92 -3.44 -12.83
C ILE A 162 -17.16 -3.68 -13.70
N LEU A 163 -17.18 -3.13 -14.91
CA LEU A 163 -18.30 -3.29 -15.85
C LEU A 163 -18.66 -4.75 -16.15
N ASN A 164 -17.64 -5.61 -16.22
CA ASN A 164 -17.83 -7.02 -16.53
C ASN A 164 -18.39 -7.84 -15.35
N HIS A 165 -18.45 -7.28 -14.13
CA HIS A 165 -18.79 -8.02 -12.91
C HIS A 165 -20.15 -7.68 -12.28
N SER A 166 -21.00 -6.91 -12.97
CA SER A 166 -22.41 -6.61 -12.62
C SER A 166 -22.66 -5.89 -11.27
N TYR A 167 -21.64 -5.68 -10.45
CA TYR A 167 -21.72 -4.93 -9.20
C TYR A 167 -21.17 -3.51 -9.38
N PRO A 168 -21.71 -2.51 -8.66
CA PRO A 168 -21.01 -1.24 -8.54
C PRO A 168 -19.65 -1.47 -7.89
N GLY A 169 -18.71 -0.56 -8.10
CA GLY A 169 -17.35 -0.82 -7.63
C GLY A 169 -16.48 0.37 -7.39
N PHE A 170 -15.31 0.07 -6.84
CA PHE A 170 -14.26 1.01 -6.53
C PHE A 170 -13.00 0.67 -7.33
N ILE A 171 -12.27 1.68 -7.75
CA ILE A 171 -10.95 1.49 -8.36
C ILE A 171 -9.90 1.83 -7.31
N ALA A 172 -9.12 0.85 -6.85
CA ALA A 172 -8.04 1.08 -5.90
C ALA A 172 -6.71 1.30 -6.62
N LEU A 173 -6.02 2.39 -6.31
CA LEU A 173 -4.80 2.84 -6.97
C LEU A 173 -3.66 3.00 -5.96
N SER A 174 -2.57 2.26 -6.16
CA SER A 174 -1.30 2.56 -5.48
C SER A 174 -0.55 3.64 -6.24
N VAL A 175 -0.22 4.74 -5.56
CA VAL A 175 0.37 5.95 -6.17
C VAL A 175 1.86 6.15 -5.89
N GLU A 176 2.49 5.29 -5.08
CA GLU A 176 3.90 5.48 -4.68
C GLU A 176 4.89 5.54 -5.87
N ARG A 177 4.59 4.90 -7.00
CA ARG A 177 5.42 5.00 -8.22
C ARG A 177 5.26 6.29 -9.03
N LEU A 178 4.40 7.20 -8.59
CA LEU A 178 4.31 8.54 -9.16
C LEU A 178 5.33 9.51 -8.54
N MET A 179 5.91 9.12 -7.40
CA MET A 179 6.94 9.88 -6.69
C MET A 179 8.29 9.78 -7.41
N ASP A 180 9.07 10.87 -7.37
CA ASP A 180 10.43 10.87 -7.91
C ASP A 180 11.35 10.11 -6.93
N GLU A 181 12.35 9.39 -7.46
CA GLU A 181 13.27 8.55 -6.65
C GLU A 181 14.00 9.33 -5.53
N LYS A 182 14.22 10.63 -5.73
CA LYS A 182 14.85 11.53 -4.74
C LYS A 182 14.00 11.81 -3.51
N ASP A 183 12.68 11.56 -3.57
CA ASP A 183 11.74 11.84 -2.48
C ASP A 183 11.44 10.58 -1.63
N PHE A 184 12.13 9.45 -1.87
CA PHE A 184 11.85 8.16 -1.23
C PHE A 184 12.35 8.00 0.21
N LEU A 185 13.18 8.92 0.70
CA LEU A 185 13.76 8.83 2.04
C LEU A 185 13.07 9.83 2.97
N LEU A 186 12.32 9.33 3.94
CA LEU A 186 11.85 10.11 5.08
C LEU A 186 12.61 9.70 6.34
N TYR A 187 13.43 10.64 6.81
CA TYR A 187 13.85 10.68 8.20
C TYR A 187 12.72 11.30 9.01
N LEU A 188 12.13 10.52 9.90
CA LEU A 188 11.07 10.99 10.79
C LEU A 188 11.69 11.31 12.13
N ASN A 189 11.68 12.57 12.53
CA ASN A 189 12.07 12.96 13.88
C ASN A 189 11.02 12.54 14.93
N ASP A 190 9.79 12.29 14.47
CA ASP A 190 8.64 11.91 15.27
C ASP A 190 7.84 10.85 14.48
N PRO A 191 7.79 9.59 14.95
CA PRO A 191 7.04 8.52 14.31
C PRO A 191 5.54 8.84 14.13
N ASP A 192 4.96 9.67 14.98
CA ASP A 192 3.54 10.02 14.92
C ASP A 192 3.20 10.90 13.70
N GLN A 193 4.20 11.55 13.10
CA GLN A 193 4.04 12.39 11.91
C GLN A 193 4.01 11.60 10.60
N GLY A 194 4.41 10.32 10.62
CA GLY A 194 4.60 9.54 9.40
C GLY A 194 3.37 9.49 8.51
N SER A 195 2.19 9.30 9.10
CA SER A 195 0.94 9.26 8.32
C SER A 195 0.49 10.60 7.79
N GLU A 196 0.66 11.69 8.56
CA GLU A 196 0.36 13.05 8.06
C GLU A 196 1.21 13.37 6.83
N ILE A 197 2.49 12.99 6.86
CA ILE A 197 3.40 13.16 5.72
C ILE A 197 2.93 12.31 4.54
N CYS A 198 2.56 11.06 4.76
CA CYS A 198 2.00 10.19 3.71
C CYS A 198 0.74 10.80 3.07
N TYR A 199 -0.18 11.38 3.85
CA TYR A 199 -1.34 12.09 3.32
C TYR A 199 -0.92 13.26 2.43
N ARG A 200 -0.06 14.15 2.94
CA ARG A 200 0.41 15.33 2.21
C ARG A 200 1.08 14.96 0.88
N LEU A 201 1.93 13.94 0.90
CA LEU A 201 2.59 13.43 -0.32
C LEU A 201 1.57 12.82 -1.28
N MET A 202 0.66 11.99 -0.79
CA MET A 202 -0.39 11.39 -1.59
C MET A 202 -1.25 12.44 -2.30
N TYR A 203 -1.75 13.46 -1.59
CA TYR A 203 -2.53 14.55 -2.19
C TYR A 203 -1.71 15.32 -3.24
N LYS A 204 -0.43 15.60 -2.99
CA LYS A 204 0.47 16.22 -3.98
C LYS A 204 0.62 15.36 -5.25
N LEU A 205 0.77 14.05 -5.08
CA LEU A 205 0.86 13.11 -6.21
C LEU A 205 -0.45 13.04 -6.99
N ILE A 206 -1.60 13.04 -6.30
CA ILE A 206 -2.91 13.07 -6.94
C ILE A 206 -3.08 14.36 -7.75
N ALA A 207 -2.88 15.52 -7.13
CA ALA A 207 -3.04 16.83 -7.76
C ALA A 207 -2.13 17.02 -9.00
N SER A 208 -0.92 16.47 -8.98
CA SER A 208 0.05 16.63 -10.08
C SER A 208 -0.10 15.62 -11.21
N ASN A 209 -0.79 14.49 -11.00
CA ASN A 209 -0.86 13.40 -11.99
C ASN A 209 -2.28 13.07 -12.44
N PHE A 210 -3.30 13.53 -11.70
CA PHE A 210 -4.71 13.29 -12.01
C PHE A 210 -5.35 14.58 -12.51
N ASN A 211 -6.31 14.43 -13.43
CA ASN A 211 -7.06 15.54 -14.02
C ASN A 211 -8.46 15.04 -14.34
N SER A 212 -9.36 15.94 -14.76
CA SER A 212 -10.76 15.61 -15.03
C SER A 212 -10.98 14.43 -15.99
N LYS A 213 -10.05 14.14 -16.92
CA LYS A 213 -10.17 12.99 -17.84
C LYS A 213 -9.92 11.64 -17.17
N HIS A 214 -9.28 11.64 -16.00
CA HIS A 214 -8.99 10.45 -15.19
C HIS A 214 -10.13 10.12 -14.22
N PHE A 215 -11.04 11.06 -13.97
CA PHE A 215 -12.21 10.79 -13.15
C PHE A 215 -13.28 10.10 -14.01
N VAL A 216 -13.77 8.99 -13.46
CA VAL A 216 -14.44 7.92 -14.19
C VAL A 216 -15.76 8.39 -14.82
N ARG A 217 -16.03 7.94 -16.05
CA ARG A 217 -17.25 8.29 -16.79
C ARG A 217 -18.42 7.34 -16.53
N ASN A 218 -18.15 6.23 -15.85
CA ASN A 218 -19.08 5.13 -15.72
C ASN A 218 -19.86 5.17 -14.41
N ASP A 219 -21.17 5.08 -14.50
CA ASP A 219 -22.08 5.10 -13.36
C ASP A 219 -22.00 3.87 -12.45
N GLN A 220 -21.27 2.81 -12.80
CA GLN A 220 -20.99 1.69 -11.90
C GLN A 220 -19.80 1.94 -10.99
N VAL A 221 -18.88 2.84 -11.35
CA VAL A 221 -17.76 3.17 -10.47
C VAL A 221 -18.20 4.26 -9.49
N ARG A 222 -18.07 3.96 -8.20
CA ARG A 222 -18.50 4.81 -7.09
C ARG A 222 -17.39 5.76 -6.66
N ALA A 223 -16.17 5.27 -6.51
CA ALA A 223 -15.03 6.05 -6.08
C ALA A 223 -13.71 5.54 -6.65
N LEU A 224 -12.74 6.45 -6.76
CA LEU A 224 -11.32 6.12 -6.83
C LEU A 224 -10.78 6.06 -5.40
N LEU A 225 -10.11 4.98 -5.05
CA LEU A 225 -9.44 4.81 -3.77
C LEU A 225 -7.94 4.92 -3.99
N PHE A 226 -7.25 5.70 -3.19
CA PHE A 226 -5.82 5.93 -3.31
C PHE A 226 -5.11 5.35 -2.09
N SER A 227 -4.01 4.64 -2.35
CA SER A 227 -3.12 4.13 -1.34
C SER A 227 -1.71 4.64 -1.59
N PHE A 228 -1.06 5.06 -0.53
CA PHE A 228 0.34 5.45 -0.52
C PHE A 228 1.01 4.91 0.73
N SER A 229 2.19 4.33 0.57
CA SER A 229 2.95 3.75 1.65
C SER A 229 4.45 3.92 1.40
N MET A 230 5.19 4.01 2.49
CA MET A 230 6.64 4.14 2.42
C MET A 230 7.33 3.60 3.67
N GLY A 231 8.57 3.18 3.49
CA GLY A 231 9.47 2.97 4.60
C GLY A 231 9.98 4.31 5.12
N CYS A 232 10.17 4.40 6.42
CA CYS A 232 10.74 5.55 7.10
C CYS A 232 11.83 5.07 8.08
N ILE A 233 12.64 5.99 8.56
CA ILE A 233 13.62 5.70 9.60
C ILE A 233 13.55 6.78 10.69
N ALA A 234 13.55 6.35 11.95
CA ALA A 234 13.61 7.21 13.12
C ALA A 234 15.06 7.68 13.39
N PRO A 235 15.30 8.68 14.26
CA PRO A 235 16.63 9.24 14.47
C PRO A 235 17.61 8.27 15.12
N ASP A 236 17.09 7.31 15.89
CA ASP A 236 17.80 6.19 16.50
C ASP A 236 18.01 5.01 15.52
N LEU A 237 17.77 5.25 14.23
CA LEU A 237 17.90 4.29 13.14
C LEU A 237 16.91 3.13 13.20
N GLU A 238 15.81 3.27 13.95
CA GLU A 238 14.72 2.31 13.91
C GLU A 238 13.94 2.41 12.58
N PRO A 239 13.84 1.33 11.80
CA PRO A 239 13.08 1.31 10.56
C PRO A 239 11.59 1.26 10.86
N GLY A 240 10.83 2.07 10.14
CA GLY A 240 9.39 2.20 10.27
C GLY A 240 8.67 2.08 8.94
N TYR A 241 7.34 1.98 9.03
CA TYR A 241 6.44 1.95 7.90
C TYR A 241 5.30 2.93 8.15
N SER A 242 4.96 3.72 7.14
CA SER A 242 3.82 4.62 7.19
C SER A 242 3.00 4.47 5.93
N SER A 243 1.68 4.45 6.10
CA SER A 243 0.73 4.45 5.00
C SER A 243 -0.37 5.49 5.19
N ALA A 244 -0.95 5.88 4.06
CA ALA A 244 -2.14 6.69 3.97
C ALA A 244 -3.07 6.09 2.93
N PHE A 245 -4.35 6.25 3.18
CA PHE A 245 -5.43 5.84 2.30
C PHE A 245 -6.31 7.07 2.07
N THR A 246 -6.91 7.27 0.90
CA THR A 246 -7.98 8.27 0.74
C THR A 246 -8.91 7.84 -0.38
N TYR A 247 -10.04 8.51 -0.56
CA TYR A 247 -10.98 8.23 -1.64
C TYR A 247 -11.50 9.52 -2.27
N PHE A 248 -11.89 9.41 -3.53
CA PHE A 248 -12.57 10.48 -4.26
C PHE A 248 -13.82 9.87 -4.88
N SER A 249 -14.98 10.33 -4.42
CA SER A 249 -16.24 9.97 -5.05
C SER A 249 -16.27 10.46 -6.50
N VAL A 250 -16.75 9.61 -7.41
CA VAL A 250 -16.94 9.98 -8.82
C VAL A 250 -18.17 10.88 -8.98
N LYS A 251 -19.04 10.92 -7.98
CA LYS A 251 -20.29 11.68 -7.96
C LYS A 251 -20.27 12.69 -6.82
N GLU A 252 -20.99 13.80 -7.02
CA GLU A 252 -21.12 14.84 -6.00
C GLU A 252 -21.57 14.25 -4.64
N PRO A 253 -20.99 14.71 -3.52
CA PRO A 253 -21.32 14.26 -2.16
C PRO A 253 -22.83 14.20 -1.88
N GLU A 254 -23.58 15.20 -2.35
CA GLU A 254 -25.01 15.32 -2.08
C GLU A 254 -25.87 14.32 -2.87
N SER A 255 -25.30 13.70 -3.92
CA SER A 255 -25.98 12.71 -4.74
C SER A 255 -26.20 11.40 -3.99
N LYS A 256 -27.15 10.57 -4.45
CA LYS A 256 -27.38 9.22 -3.89
C LYS A 256 -26.08 8.41 -3.82
N TYR A 257 -25.25 8.48 -4.85
CA TYR A 257 -24.01 7.70 -4.94
C TYR A 257 -22.86 8.34 -4.13
N GLY A 258 -22.83 9.66 -3.98
CA GLY A 258 -21.89 10.34 -3.08
C GLY A 258 -22.13 9.93 -1.64
N LYS A 259 -23.38 10.02 -1.17
CA LYS A 259 -23.79 9.54 0.15
C LYS A 259 -23.50 8.06 0.37
N GLU A 260 -23.72 7.23 -0.66
CA GLU A 260 -23.38 5.80 -0.60
C GLU A 260 -21.87 5.60 -0.33
N VAL A 261 -21.00 6.39 -0.95
CA VAL A 261 -19.54 6.34 -0.72
C VAL A 261 -19.18 6.85 0.68
N GLU A 262 -19.76 7.97 1.11
CA GLU A 262 -19.55 8.51 2.47
C GLU A 262 -20.01 7.53 3.54
N ASP A 263 -21.20 6.94 3.39
CA ASP A 263 -21.70 5.89 4.27
C ASP A 263 -20.80 4.67 4.22
N PHE A 264 -20.27 4.31 3.04
CA PHE A 264 -19.31 3.22 2.89
C PHE A 264 -18.03 3.48 3.67
N PHE A 265 -17.46 4.68 3.63
CA PHE A 265 -16.19 4.99 4.31
C PHE A 265 -16.35 5.71 5.66
N SER A 266 -17.56 5.92 6.15
CA SER A 266 -17.85 6.60 7.45
C SER A 266 -17.16 5.95 8.66
N HIS A 267 -17.02 4.62 8.64
CA HIS A 267 -16.33 3.86 9.69
C HIS A 267 -14.81 3.74 9.43
N TYR A 268 -14.39 4.12 8.22
CA TYR A 268 -13.03 4.21 7.74
C TYR A 268 -12.58 5.67 7.90
N CYS A 269 -12.55 6.19 9.13
CA CYS A 269 -12.44 7.62 9.42
C CYS A 269 -11.33 8.36 8.62
N ILE A 270 -11.75 8.99 7.53
CA ILE A 270 -11.09 10.09 6.83
C ILE A 270 -12.23 10.94 6.27
N THR A 271 -12.54 12.04 6.95
CA THR A 271 -13.43 13.06 6.41
C THR A 271 -12.57 14.19 5.87
N ASP A 272 -12.71 14.40 4.56
CA ASP A 272 -12.28 15.60 3.85
C ASP A 272 -13.09 16.80 4.34
N GLU A 273 -12.49 17.63 5.19
CA GLU A 273 -12.90 19.03 5.30
C GLU A 273 -11.62 19.85 5.08
N ASP A 274 -11.65 20.77 4.10
CA ASP A 274 -10.62 21.77 3.73
C ASP A 274 -9.65 21.52 2.56
N PHE A 275 -10.08 20.95 1.41
CA PHE A 275 -9.22 20.95 0.20
C PHE A 275 -9.80 21.56 -1.08
N PHE A 276 -11.04 22.04 -1.10
CA PHE A 276 -11.56 22.85 -2.22
C PHE A 276 -11.29 24.34 -2.01
N SER A 277 -10.01 24.74 -1.95
CA SER A 277 -9.59 26.14 -2.19
C SER A 277 -8.12 26.26 -2.58
N VAL A 278 -7.76 25.74 -3.76
CA VAL A 278 -6.64 26.26 -4.57
C VAL A 278 -7.03 26.26 -6.04
#